data_AF-A0A6P0J136-F1
#
_entry.id   AF-A0A6P0J136-F1
#
_cell.length_a   1.000
_cell.length_b   1.000
_cell.length_c   1.000
_cell.angle_alpha   90.00
_cell.angle_beta   90.00
_cell.angle_gamma   90.00
#
_symmetry.space_group_name_H-M   'P 1'
#
loop_
_entity.id
_entity.type
_entity.pdbx_description
1 polymer ?
#
loop_
_entity_poly.entity_id
_entity_poly.type
_entity_poly.pdbx_seq_one_letter_code
_entity_poly.pdbx_strand_id
1 'polypeptide(L)' 'VERVFLLHSPKIANIKVIRRGKVRRAKLYYLRDRVGKATRIKQRFDRSL' A
#
# COMPACT_ATOMS: atom_id res chain seq x y z
N VAL A 1 -4.58 12.04 -0.65
CA VAL A 1 -3.38 12.63 -1.28
C VAL A 1 -2.43 11.52 -1.66
N GLU A 2 -2.07 11.41 -2.93
CA GLU A 2 -1.11 10.43 -3.43
C GLU A 2 0.30 11.04 -3.50
N ARG A 3 1.34 10.23 -3.26
CA ARG A 3 2.75 10.64 -3.36
C ARG A 3 3.55 9.53 -4.04
N VAL A 4 4.46 9.90 -4.94
CA VAL A 4 5.42 8.99 -5.58
C VAL A 4 6.79 9.22 -4.96
N PHE A 5 7.45 8.14 -4.54
CA PHE A 5 8.74 8.17 -3.88
C PHE A 5 9.79 7.44 -4.71
N LEU A 6 10.99 8.01 -4.81
CA LEU A 6 12.15 7.38 -5.43
C LEU A 6 12.85 6.48 -4.40
N LEU A 7 13.08 5.22 -4.73
CA LEU A 7 13.61 4.22 -3.78
C LEU A 7 15.01 4.55 -3.23
N HIS A 8 15.88 5.14 -4.05
CA HIS A 8 17.27 5.43 -3.71
C HIS A 8 17.54 6.93 -3.43
N SER A 9 16.49 7.70 -3.16
CA SER A 9 16.66 9.13 -2.85
C SER A 9 17.15 9.33 -1.43
N PRO A 10 18.18 10.18 -1.19
CA PRO A 10 18.66 10.48 0.16
C PRO A 10 17.63 11.24 1.01
N LYS A 11 16.55 11.74 0.40
CA LYS A 11 15.45 12.41 1.11
C LYS A 11 14.59 11.44 1.94
N ILE A 12 14.70 10.12 1.71
CA ILE A 12 13.90 9.10 2.40
C ILE A 12 14.80 8.36 3.38
N ALA A 13 14.49 8.44 4.68
CA ALA A 13 15.30 7.81 5.72
C ALA A 13 15.10 6.28 5.80
N ASN A 14 13.85 5.80 5.80
CA ASN A 14 13.52 4.38 5.96
C ASN A 14 12.11 4.08 5.40
N ILE A 15 11.92 2.86 4.88
CA ILE A 15 10.63 2.31 4.45
C ILE A 15 10.29 1.09 5.35
N LYS A 16 9.34 1.26 6.27
CA LYS A 16 8.82 0.18 7.11
C LYS A 16 7.44 -0.27 6.63
N VAL A 17 7.25 -1.58 6.46
CA VAL A 17 5.93 -2.16 6.16
C VAL A 17 5.11 -2.23 7.44
N ILE A 18 4.09 -1.37 7.56
CA ILE A 18 3.20 -1.34 8.74
C ILE A 18 2.15 -2.45 8.67
N ARG A 19 1.59 -2.71 7.48
CA ARG A 19 0.52 -3.69 7.28
C ARG A 19 0.56 -4.26 5.88
N ARG A 20 0.38 -5.58 5.75
CA ARG A 20 0.25 -6.27 4.45
C ARG A 20 -1.22 -6.44 4.09
N GLY A 21 -1.60 -6.01 2.88
CA GLY A 21 -2.94 -6.18 2.33
C GLY A 21 -3.03 -7.35 1.35
N LYS A 22 -4.17 -8.06 1.31
CA LYS A 22 -4.47 -9.08 0.30
C LYS A 22 -5.15 -8.44 -0.90
N VAL A 23 -4.45 -8.38 -2.03
CA VAL A 23 -4.96 -7.84 -3.31
C VAL A 23 -4.58 -8.78 -4.46
N ARG A 24 -5.34 -8.71 -5.56
CA ARG A 24 -5.08 -9.52 -6.78
C ARG A 24 -4.41 -8.73 -7.90
N ARG A 25 -4.65 -7.42 -7.98
CA ARG A 25 -4.12 -6.53 -9.02
C ARG A 25 -2.79 -5.93 -8.56
N ALA A 26 -1.82 -5.82 -9.47
CA ALA A 26 -0.53 -5.16 -9.20
C ALA A 26 -0.67 -3.65 -9.03
N LYS A 27 -1.54 -3.01 -9.83
CA LYS A 27 -1.84 -1.57 -9.75
C LYS A 27 -3.23 -1.37 -9.15
N LEU A 28 -3.33 -0.54 -8.10
CA LEU A 28 -4.54 -0.32 -7.31
C LEU A 28 -5.30 0.97 -7.67
N TYR A 29 -5.25 1.39 -8.93
CA TYR A 29 -5.91 2.64 -9.37
C TYR A 29 -7.42 2.64 -9.15
N TYR A 30 -8.06 1.47 -9.14
CA TYR A 30 -9.49 1.32 -8.83
C TYR A 30 -9.89 1.79 -7.43
N LEU A 31 -8.92 2.05 -6.54
CA LEU A 31 -9.18 2.63 -5.23
C LEU A 31 -9.40 4.14 -5.27
N ARG A 32 -8.95 4.82 -6.34
CA ARG A 32 -9.13 6.27 -6.52
C ARG A 32 -10.60 6.66 -6.60
N ASP A 33 -11.40 5.82 -7.27
CA ASP A 33 -12.82 6.07 -7.50
C ASP A 33 -13.71 5.55 -6.35
N ARG A 34 -13.13 4.84 -5.38
CA ARG A 34 -13.87 4.26 -4.24
C ARG A 34 -13.78 5.19 -3.04
N VAL A 35 -14.87 5.28 -2.27
CA VAL A 35 -14.95 6.13 -1.07
C VAL A 35 -15.46 5.32 0.13
N GLY A 36 -15.05 5.73 1.34
CA GLY A 36 -15.55 5.18 2.60
C GLY A 36 -15.16 3.72 2.81
N LYS A 37 -16.11 2.88 3.23
CA LYS A 37 -15.86 1.47 3.58
C LYS A 37 -15.41 0.62 2.38
N ALA A 38 -15.69 1.06 1.15
CA ALA A 38 -15.39 0.32 -0.08
C ALA A 38 -13.89 0.31 -0.44
N THR A 39 -13.09 1.21 0.13
CA THR A 39 -11.62 1.25 -0.09
C THR A 39 -10.85 0.29 0.81
N ARG A 40 -11.51 -0.30 1.83
CA ARG A 40 -10.84 -1.09 2.86
C ARG A 40 -10.33 -2.43 2.30
N ILE A 41 -9.01 -2.61 2.33
CA ILE A 41 -8.35 -3.85 1.92
C ILE A 41 -8.25 -4.81 3.11
N LYS A 42 -8.52 -6.11 2.87
CA LYS A 42 -8.37 -7.18 3.87
C LYS A 42 -6.88 -7.40 4.19
N GLN A 43 -6.56 -7.63 5.46
CA GLN A 43 -5.19 -7.91 5.89
C GLN A 43 -4.75 -9.29 5.40
N ARG A 44 -3.49 -9.38 4.96
CA ARG A 44 -2.81 -10.65 4.71
C ARG A 44 -1.98 -11.00 5.95
N PHE A 45 -2.35 -12.08 6.63
CA PHE A 45 -1.66 -12.60 7.82
C PHE A 45 -0.61 -13.66 7.44
N ASP A 46 0.07 -13.50 6.30
CA ASP A 46 1.05 -14.49 5.87
C ASP A 46 2.30 -14.47 6.77
N ARG A 47 2.96 -15.63 6.81
CA ARG A 47 3.90 -16.11 7.83
C ARG A 47 5.01 -15.11 8.20
N SER A 48 5.40 -15.17 9.47
CA SER A 48 6.55 -14.47 10.07
C SER A 48 7.76 -14.52 9.14
N LEU A 49 8.29 -13.34 8.80
CA LEU A 49 9.70 -13.21 8.42
C LEU A 49 10.54 -13.30 9.69
#